data_AF-A0A3N1A348-F1
#
_entry.id   AF-A0A3N1A348-F1
#
_cell.length_a   1.000
_cell.length_b   1.000
_cell.length_c   1.000
_cell.angle_alpha   90.00
_cell.angle_beta   90.00
_cell.angle_gamma   90.00
#
_symmetry.space_group_name_H-M   'P 1'
#
loop_
_entity.id
_entity.type
_entity.pdbx_description
1 polymer ?
#
loop_
_entity_poly.entity_id
_entity_poly.type
_entity_poly.pdbx_seq_one_letter_code
_entity_poly.pdbx_strand_id
1 'polypeptide(L)'
;MSSKQIGIEDARKRLGDLIDAAQQGETVILTRHGKPAARLTAYHQETTVPATPAQMDLNQAAARAIAIARENRDMSAAEFDYEIKIYGIGGPHGPIGQAVYTVANGHLPPVEPGDQTIDQREANWVELWEALQPELKAYERRCEARQFANWSHAARSLGKRIRYA
;
A
#
# COMPACT_ATOMS: atom_id res chain seq x y z
N MET A 1 -28.01 8.93 -13.67
CA MET A 1 -26.83 8.56 -14.48
C MET A 1 -27.35 8.12 -15.84
N SER A 2 -27.00 8.85 -16.91
CA SER A 2 -27.38 8.45 -18.27
C SER A 2 -26.39 7.42 -18.77
N SER A 3 -26.88 6.31 -19.31
CA SER A 3 -26.06 5.25 -19.88
C SER A 3 -26.28 5.19 -21.38
N LYS A 4 -25.19 5.28 -22.15
CA LYS A 4 -25.25 5.31 -23.62
C LYS A 4 -24.72 4.01 -24.19
N GLN A 5 -25.41 3.41 -25.15
CA GLN A 5 -24.97 2.18 -25.82
C GLN A 5 -24.46 2.48 -27.22
N ILE A 6 -23.35 1.86 -27.61
CA ILE A 6 -22.77 2.02 -28.95
C ILE A 6 -22.20 0.69 -29.46
N GLY A 7 -22.31 0.45 -30.76
CA GLY A 7 -21.71 -0.72 -31.42
C GLY A 7 -20.20 -0.61 -31.50
N ILE A 8 -19.49 -1.74 -31.40
CA ILE A 8 -18.02 -1.76 -31.38
C ILE A 8 -17.37 -1.19 -32.64
N GLU A 9 -18.03 -1.32 -33.80
CA GLU A 9 -17.54 -0.78 -35.07
C GLU A 9 -17.65 0.75 -35.12
N ASP A 10 -18.69 1.33 -34.52
CA ASP A 10 -18.85 2.77 -34.41
C ASP A 10 -17.96 3.34 -33.30
N ALA A 11 -17.79 2.59 -32.20
CA ALA A 11 -16.91 2.96 -31.12
C ALA A 11 -15.45 3.08 -31.58
N ARG A 12 -14.99 2.20 -32.47
CA ARG A 12 -13.62 2.27 -33.02
C ARG A 12 -13.36 3.57 -33.78
N LYS A 13 -14.36 4.12 -34.47
CA LYS A 13 -14.23 5.36 -35.26
C LYS A 13 -14.23 6.62 -34.39
N ARG A 14 -14.80 6.54 -33.19
CA ARG A 14 -15.07 7.69 -32.30
C ARG A 14 -14.49 7.51 -30.91
N LEU A 15 -13.43 6.71 -30.79
CA LEU A 15 -12.90 6.32 -29.49
C LEU A 15 -12.48 7.54 -28.65
N GLY A 16 -11.90 8.57 -29.28
CA GLY A 16 -11.56 9.84 -28.63
C GLY A 16 -12.77 10.49 -27.95
N ASP A 17 -13.83 10.79 -28.71
CA ASP A 17 -15.07 11.36 -28.17
C ASP A 17 -15.66 10.53 -27.01
N LEU A 18 -15.58 9.20 -27.11
CA LEU A 18 -16.10 8.30 -26.08
C LEU A 18 -15.27 8.34 -24.80
N ILE A 19 -13.95 8.52 -24.91
CA ILE A 19 -13.06 8.73 -23.77
C ILE A 19 -13.37 10.07 -23.11
N ASP A 20 -13.53 11.15 -23.88
CA ASP A 20 -13.87 12.47 -23.36
C ASP A 20 -15.21 12.45 -22.62
N ALA A 21 -16.22 11.80 -23.21
CA ALA A 21 -17.52 11.60 -22.58
C ALA A 21 -17.40 10.79 -21.27
N ALA A 22 -16.58 9.73 -21.27
CA ALA A 22 -16.33 8.94 -20.08
C ALA A 22 -15.65 9.74 -18.97
N GLN A 23 -14.68 10.59 -19.31
CA GLN A 23 -14.01 11.51 -18.38
C GLN A 23 -14.96 12.57 -17.81
N GLN A 24 -15.97 12.99 -18.58
CA GLN A 24 -17.02 13.90 -18.13
C GLN A 24 -18.09 13.21 -17.25
N GLY A 25 -17.93 11.92 -16.95
CA GLY A 25 -18.82 11.16 -16.07
C GLY A 25 -19.92 10.39 -16.79
N GLU A 26 -19.90 10.33 -18.12
CA GLU A 26 -20.84 9.50 -18.89
C GLU A 26 -20.41 8.02 -18.86
N THR A 27 -21.36 7.11 -18.64
CA THR A 27 -21.08 5.67 -18.74
C THR A 27 -21.50 5.18 -20.12
N VAL A 28 -20.54 4.64 -20.87
CA VAL A 28 -20.78 4.10 -22.22
C VAL A 28 -20.69 2.58 -22.21
N ILE A 29 -21.72 1.91 -22.71
CA ILE A 29 -21.74 0.46 -22.92
C ILE A 29 -21.39 0.16 -24.37
N LEU A 30 -20.28 -0.53 -24.57
CA LEU A 30 -19.87 -1.04 -25.88
C LEU A 30 -20.58 -2.36 -26.14
N THR A 31 -21.19 -2.48 -27.32
CA THR A 31 -21.94 -3.66 -27.73
C THR A 31 -21.28 -4.34 -28.92
N ARG A 32 -21.33 -5.68 -28.97
CA ARG A 32 -20.91 -6.49 -30.11
C ARG A 32 -22.10 -7.32 -30.57
N HIS A 33 -22.48 -7.18 -31.84
CA HIS A 33 -23.70 -7.79 -32.39
C HIS A 33 -24.96 -7.47 -31.56
N GLY A 34 -25.09 -6.22 -31.10
CA GLY A 34 -26.23 -5.75 -30.31
C GLY A 34 -26.26 -6.21 -28.84
N LYS A 35 -25.24 -6.94 -28.37
CA LYS A 35 -25.13 -7.39 -26.96
C LYS A 35 -24.06 -6.60 -26.22
N PRO A 36 -24.29 -6.15 -24.98
CA PRO A 36 -23.26 -5.56 -24.14
C PRO A 36 -22.02 -6.45 -24.06
N ALA A 37 -20.86 -5.88 -24.35
CA ALA A 37 -19.58 -6.58 -24.40
C ALA A 37 -18.52 -5.92 -23.49
N ALA A 38 -18.58 -4.59 -23.33
CA ALA A 38 -17.71 -3.87 -22.41
C ALA A 38 -18.38 -2.58 -21.92
N ARG A 39 -17.81 -1.97 -20.89
CA ARG A 39 -18.22 -0.68 -20.34
C ARG A 39 -17.00 0.23 -20.27
N LEU A 40 -17.15 1.45 -20.79
CA LEU A 40 -16.19 2.54 -20.68
C LEU A 40 -16.71 3.51 -19.62
N THR A 41 -15.87 3.79 -18.63
CA THR A 41 -16.08 4.79 -17.58
C THR A 41 -14.80 5.61 -17.43
N ALA A 42 -14.88 6.78 -16.79
CA ALA A 42 -13.69 7.50 -16.37
C ALA A 42 -12.74 6.55 -15.63
N TYR A 43 -11.47 6.59 -16.03
CA TYR A 43 -10.41 6.04 -15.20
C TYR A 43 -10.15 7.05 -14.08
N HIS A 44 -10.68 6.77 -12.91
CA HIS A 44 -10.18 7.39 -11.70
C HIS A 44 -8.93 6.61 -11.32
N GLN A 45 -7.75 7.23 -11.43
CA GLN A 45 -6.68 6.81 -10.54
C GLN A 45 -7.28 6.86 -9.16
N GLU A 46 -7.28 5.73 -8.45
CA GLU A 46 -7.24 5.77 -7.01
C GLU A 46 -5.94 6.50 -6.66
N THR A 47 -5.96 7.82 -6.75
CA THR A 47 -5.23 8.65 -5.83
C THR A 47 -5.87 8.30 -4.51
N THR A 48 -5.40 7.23 -3.89
CA THR A 48 -5.26 7.22 -2.45
C THR A 48 -4.36 8.41 -2.15
N VAL A 49 -4.95 9.61 -2.13
CA VAL A 49 -4.61 10.56 -1.10
C VAL A 49 -4.89 9.75 0.16
N PRO A 50 -3.86 9.33 0.92
CA PRO A 50 -4.12 8.65 2.17
C PRO A 50 -5.13 9.49 2.92
N ALA A 51 -6.23 8.86 3.31
CA ALA A 51 -7.14 9.49 4.25
C ALA A 51 -6.29 9.90 5.48
N THR A 52 -6.68 10.95 6.20
CA THR A 52 -5.98 11.29 7.45
C THR A 52 -5.93 10.05 8.35
N PRO A 53 -5.00 9.92 9.31
CA PRO A 53 -4.90 8.75 10.19
C PRO A 53 -6.26 8.31 10.76
N ALA A 54 -7.12 9.27 11.13
CA ALA A 54 -8.48 9.06 11.63
C ALA A 54 -9.45 8.34 10.66
N GLN A 55 -9.14 8.28 9.37
CA GLN A 55 -9.99 7.72 8.32
C GLN A 55 -9.41 6.43 7.70
N MET A 56 -8.22 5.99 8.14
CA MET A 56 -7.56 4.80 7.58
C MET A 56 -8.17 3.50 8.14
N ASP A 57 -8.28 2.49 7.28
CA ASP A 57 -8.41 1.10 7.74
C ASP A 57 -7.07 0.67 8.37
N LEU A 58 -7.07 0.45 9.69
CA LEU A 58 -5.88 0.12 10.46
C LEU A 58 -5.21 -1.19 10.01
N ASN A 59 -5.98 -2.18 9.53
CA ASN A 59 -5.41 -3.42 9.00
C ASN A 59 -4.63 -3.15 7.71
N GLN A 60 -5.22 -2.38 6.80
CA GLN A 60 -4.58 -2.01 5.55
C GLN A 60 -3.34 -1.13 5.78
N ALA A 61 -3.44 -0.17 6.71
CA ALA A 61 -2.32 0.71 7.08
C ALA A 61 -1.15 -0.08 7.69
N ALA A 62 -1.42 -1.01 8.61
CA ALA A 62 -0.39 -1.88 9.18
C ALA A 62 0.27 -2.75 8.09
N ALA A 63 -0.52 -3.38 7.22
CA ALA A 63 0.00 -4.21 6.14
C ALA A 63 0.90 -3.40 5.19
N ARG A 64 0.50 -2.18 4.85
CA ARG A 64 1.28 -1.26 4.02
C ARG A 64 2.58 -0.82 4.69
N ALA A 65 2.55 -0.47 5.97
CA ALA A 65 3.75 -0.10 6.72
C ALA A 65 4.75 -1.27 6.79
N ILE A 66 4.28 -2.49 7.03
CA ILE A 66 5.12 -3.70 7.05
C ILE A 66 5.73 -3.95 5.65
N ALA A 67 4.95 -3.77 4.58
CA ALA A 67 5.45 -3.95 3.22
C ALA A 67 6.56 -2.94 2.89
N ILE A 68 6.35 -1.65 3.16
CA ILE A 68 7.35 -0.59 2.97
C ILE A 68 8.61 -0.89 3.79
N ALA A 69 8.46 -1.30 5.05
CA ALA A 69 9.59 -1.62 5.92
C ALA A 69 10.42 -2.81 5.40
N ARG A 70 9.79 -3.79 4.73
CA ARG A 70 10.48 -4.90 4.07
C ARG A 70 11.20 -4.45 2.81
N GLU A 71 10.54 -3.65 1.97
CA GLU A 71 11.07 -3.17 0.69
C GLU A 71 12.29 -2.26 0.86
N ASN A 72 12.32 -1.44 1.91
CA ASN A 72 13.42 -0.52 2.18
C ASN A 72 14.67 -1.20 2.76
N ARG A 73 14.74 -2.54 2.75
CA ARG A 73 15.88 -3.29 3.27
C ARG A 73 16.43 -4.26 2.25
N ASP A 74 17.75 -4.42 2.25
CA ASP A 74 18.45 -5.45 1.46
C ASP A 74 18.35 -6.83 2.12
N MET A 75 17.12 -7.28 2.40
CA MET A 75 16.88 -8.60 2.94
C MET A 75 15.58 -9.22 2.47
N SER A 76 15.51 -10.55 2.48
CA SER A 76 14.29 -11.28 2.16
C SER A 76 13.22 -11.07 3.23
N ALA A 77 11.96 -11.33 2.88
CA ALA A 77 10.86 -11.29 3.83
C ALA A 77 11.06 -12.24 5.03
N ALA A 78 11.69 -13.40 4.81
CA ALA A 78 11.99 -14.34 5.88
C ALA A 78 13.07 -13.84 6.84
N GLU A 79 14.10 -13.15 6.31
CA GLU A 79 15.12 -12.49 7.14
C GLU A 79 14.51 -11.35 7.96
N PHE A 80 13.64 -10.55 7.35
CA PHE A 80 12.93 -9.47 8.04
C PHE A 80 12.05 -10.01 9.17
N ASP A 81 11.18 -10.98 8.89
CA ASP A 81 10.30 -11.59 9.90
C ASP A 81 11.08 -12.26 11.02
N TYR A 82 12.24 -12.85 10.69
CA TYR A 82 13.13 -13.41 11.68
C TYR A 82 13.72 -12.32 12.59
N GLU A 83 14.11 -11.17 12.05
CA GLU A 83 14.54 -10.05 12.89
C GLU A 83 13.44 -9.56 13.81
N ILE A 84 12.20 -9.46 13.33
CA ILE A 84 11.05 -9.10 14.18
C ILE A 84 10.86 -10.14 15.29
N LYS A 85 11.02 -11.43 15.00
CA LYS A 85 10.96 -12.49 16.03
C LYS A 85 12.05 -12.33 17.11
N ILE A 86 13.24 -11.86 16.76
CA ILE A 86 14.37 -11.78 17.69
C ILE A 86 14.39 -10.45 18.46
N TYR A 87 14.05 -9.35 17.78
CA TYR A 87 14.21 -7.98 18.29
C TYR A 87 12.88 -7.25 18.51
N GLY A 88 11.77 -7.87 18.15
CA GLY A 88 10.46 -7.25 18.11
C GLY A 88 10.30 -6.25 16.96
N ILE A 89 9.20 -5.50 16.99
CA ILE A 89 8.87 -4.48 15.98
C ILE A 89 9.82 -3.27 16.04
N GLY A 90 10.53 -3.13 17.16
CA GLY A 90 11.28 -1.94 17.51
C GLY A 90 10.38 -0.81 17.99
N GLY A 91 11.03 0.28 18.39
CA GLY A 91 10.34 1.53 18.73
C GLY A 91 9.90 2.31 17.48
N PRO A 92 9.31 3.50 17.68
CA PRO A 92 8.81 4.35 16.59
C PRO A 92 9.90 4.74 15.56
N HIS A 93 11.18 4.78 15.95
CA HIS A 93 12.28 5.06 15.01
C HIS A 93 12.84 3.83 14.29
N GLY A 94 12.30 2.64 14.57
CA GLY A 94 12.67 1.41 13.88
C GLY A 94 12.12 1.34 12.44
N PRO A 95 12.45 0.30 11.66
CA PRO A 95 12.06 0.18 10.25
C PRO A 95 10.54 0.29 10.03
N ILE A 96 9.75 -0.36 10.89
CA ILE A 96 8.29 -0.30 10.80
C ILE A 96 7.79 1.09 11.21
N GLY A 97 8.36 1.72 12.23
CA GLY A 97 7.90 3.04 12.64
C GLY A 97 8.23 4.16 11.64
N GLN A 98 9.36 4.08 10.94
CA GLN A 98 9.66 4.94 9.77
C GLN A 98 8.69 4.70 8.61
N ALA A 99 8.32 3.45 8.38
CA ALA A 99 7.30 3.11 7.38
C ALA A 99 5.91 3.65 7.79
N VAL A 100 5.55 3.61 9.08
CA VAL A 100 4.32 4.24 9.59
C VAL A 100 4.34 5.74 9.36
N TYR A 101 5.48 6.43 9.54
CA TYR A 101 5.61 7.85 9.20
C TYR A 101 5.28 8.11 7.72
N THR A 102 5.80 7.26 6.82
CA THR A 102 5.54 7.33 5.38
C THR A 102 4.06 7.13 5.06
N VAL A 103 3.41 6.15 5.70
CA VAL A 103 1.97 5.89 5.53
C VAL A 103 1.15 7.06 6.04
N ALA A 104 1.42 7.53 7.27
CA ALA A 104 0.68 8.61 7.94
C ALA A 104 0.71 9.92 7.13
N ASN A 105 1.83 10.20 6.46
CA ASN A 105 2.07 11.49 5.80
C ASN A 105 2.02 11.43 4.27
N GLY A 106 1.65 10.29 3.67
CA GLY A 106 1.65 10.15 2.21
C GLY A 106 0.63 11.05 1.48
N HIS A 107 -0.24 11.75 2.20
CA HIS A 107 -1.16 12.76 1.66
C HIS A 107 -0.56 14.16 1.61
N LEU A 108 0.52 14.37 2.33
CA LEU A 108 1.27 15.63 2.32
C LEU A 108 2.30 15.59 1.19
N PRO A 109 2.71 16.75 0.65
CA PRO A 109 3.81 16.82 -0.30
C PRO A 109 5.12 16.27 0.30
N PRO A 110 6.16 16.01 -0.50
CA PRO A 110 7.49 15.74 0.01
C PRO A 110 7.98 16.84 0.97
N VAL A 111 8.83 16.47 1.93
CA VAL A 111 9.42 17.44 2.87
C VAL A 111 10.45 18.29 2.12
N GLU A 112 10.31 19.61 2.22
CA GLU A 112 11.21 20.60 1.63
C GLU A 112 11.78 21.52 2.72
N PRO A 113 12.94 22.19 2.48
CA PRO A 113 13.44 23.19 3.41
C PRO A 113 12.41 24.29 3.69
N GLY A 114 12.07 24.49 4.97
CA GLY A 114 11.05 25.45 5.40
C GLY A 114 9.62 24.91 5.43
N ASP A 115 9.43 23.58 5.28
CA ASP A 115 8.14 22.93 5.44
C ASP A 115 7.51 23.30 6.81
N GLN A 116 6.35 23.95 6.76
CA GLN A 116 5.59 24.38 7.95
C GLN A 116 4.71 23.25 8.51
N THR A 117 4.69 22.08 7.87
CA THR A 117 3.86 20.94 8.25
C THR A 117 4.60 19.91 9.12
N ILE A 118 5.83 20.19 9.56
CA ILE A 118 6.63 19.25 10.36
C ILE A 118 5.88 18.80 11.62
N ASP A 119 5.29 19.73 12.37
CA ASP A 119 4.52 19.42 13.58
C ASP A 119 3.29 18.56 13.25
N GLN A 120 2.60 18.85 12.13
CA GLN A 120 1.48 18.04 11.66
C GLN A 120 1.93 16.63 11.28
N ARG A 121 3.09 16.48 10.66
CA ARG A 121 3.63 15.18 10.25
C ARG A 121 3.97 14.31 11.44
N GLU A 122 4.55 14.92 12.47
CA GLU A 122 4.83 14.26 13.73
C GLU A 122 3.54 13.84 14.43
N ALA A 123 2.53 14.73 14.51
CA ALA A 123 1.23 14.41 15.07
C ALA A 123 0.54 13.24 14.34
N ASN A 124 0.49 13.29 13.00
CA ASN A 124 -0.06 12.22 12.18
C ASN A 124 0.63 10.87 12.44
N TRP A 125 1.95 10.91 12.55
CA TRP A 125 2.76 9.72 12.77
C TRP A 125 2.55 9.13 14.15
N VAL A 126 2.55 9.95 15.21
CA VAL A 126 2.30 9.50 16.59
C VAL A 126 0.90 8.91 16.71
N GLU A 127 -0.12 9.60 16.16
CA GLU A 127 -1.50 9.10 16.18
C GLU A 127 -1.62 7.73 15.49
N LEU A 128 -1.07 7.59 14.28
CA LEU A 128 -1.14 6.33 13.56
C LEU A 128 -0.29 5.24 14.24
N TRP A 129 0.90 5.56 14.74
CA TRP A 129 1.76 4.60 15.42
C TRP A 129 1.10 3.97 16.64
N GLU A 130 0.43 4.79 17.46
CA GLU A 130 -0.32 4.33 18.62
C GLU A 130 -1.55 3.52 18.19
N ALA A 131 -2.30 3.99 17.19
CA ALA A 131 -3.48 3.29 16.68
C ALA A 131 -3.14 1.90 16.10
N LEU A 132 -1.96 1.73 15.49
CA LEU A 132 -1.53 0.47 14.89
C LEU A 132 -0.94 -0.53 15.89
N GLN A 133 -0.73 -0.17 17.17
CA GLN A 133 -0.14 -1.08 18.17
C GLN A 133 -0.80 -2.47 18.25
N PRO A 134 -2.14 -2.62 18.20
CA PRO A 134 -2.77 -3.94 18.23
C PRO A 134 -2.38 -4.82 17.03
N GLU A 135 -2.38 -4.25 15.81
CA GLU A 135 -2.07 -4.98 14.58
C GLU A 135 -0.58 -5.29 14.44
N LEU A 136 0.26 -4.35 14.87
CA LEU A 136 1.69 -4.53 14.97
C LEU A 136 2.02 -5.67 15.94
N LYS A 137 1.47 -5.68 17.16
CA LYS A 137 1.66 -6.79 18.11
C LYS A 137 1.12 -8.12 17.57
N ALA A 138 0.02 -8.11 16.80
CA ALA A 138 -0.47 -9.31 16.14
C ALA A 138 0.52 -9.83 15.08
N TYR A 139 1.16 -8.93 14.33
CA TYR A 139 2.22 -9.27 13.38
C TYR A 139 3.46 -9.85 14.05
N GLU A 140 3.91 -9.27 15.17
CA GLU A 140 5.02 -9.80 15.97
C GLU A 140 4.75 -11.22 16.44
N ARG A 141 3.58 -11.47 17.04
CA ARG A 141 3.16 -12.83 17.42
C ARG A 141 3.16 -13.82 16.25
N ARG A 142 2.75 -13.38 15.06
CA ARG A 142 2.84 -14.22 13.84
C ARG A 142 4.28 -14.54 13.47
N CYS A 143 5.21 -13.61 13.65
CA CYS A 143 6.64 -13.82 13.42
C CYS A 143 7.22 -14.78 14.46
N GLU A 144 6.87 -14.62 15.74
CA GLU A 144 7.30 -15.51 16.83
C GLU A 144 6.87 -16.97 16.59
N ALA A 145 5.62 -17.17 16.19
CA ALA A 145 5.05 -18.48 15.88
C ALA A 145 5.64 -19.12 14.61
N ARG A 146 6.34 -18.34 13.77
CA ARG A 146 6.88 -18.80 12.50
C ARG A 146 8.18 -19.60 12.70
N GLN A 147 8.33 -20.64 11.88
CA GLN A 147 9.53 -21.45 11.82
C GLN A 147 10.45 -20.97 10.70
N PHE A 148 11.75 -20.97 10.97
CA PHE A 148 12.77 -20.48 10.07
C PHE A 148 13.88 -21.52 9.92
N ALA A 149 14.40 -21.65 8.71
CA ALA A 149 15.57 -22.46 8.40
C ALA A 149 16.78 -21.55 8.10
N ASN A 150 17.98 -22.14 8.16
CA ASN A 150 19.25 -21.45 7.86
C ASN A 150 19.57 -20.23 8.75
N TRP A 151 19.04 -20.18 9.98
CA TRP A 151 19.24 -19.04 10.89
C TRP A 151 20.53 -19.11 11.73
N SER A 152 21.27 -20.23 11.69
CA SER A 152 22.47 -20.44 12.50
C SER A 152 23.69 -19.66 11.97
N HIS A 153 24.66 -19.38 12.85
CA HIS A 153 25.92 -18.73 12.46
C HIS A 153 26.67 -19.56 11.38
N ALA A 154 26.65 -20.89 11.50
CA ALA A 154 27.21 -21.80 10.50
C ALA A 154 26.48 -21.72 9.14
N ALA A 155 25.16 -21.49 9.12
CA ALA A 155 24.45 -21.29 7.85
C ALA A 155 24.83 -19.95 7.21
N ARG A 156 24.97 -18.89 8.02
CA ARG A 156 25.41 -17.56 7.55
C ARG A 156 26.84 -17.58 7.01
N SER A 157 27.78 -18.28 7.65
CA SER A 157 29.16 -18.40 7.16
C SER A 157 29.26 -19.15 5.83
N LEU A 158 28.27 -19.99 5.52
CA LEU A 158 28.11 -20.67 4.23
C LEU A 158 27.30 -19.85 3.19
N GLY A 159 27.02 -18.58 3.47
CA GLY A 159 26.27 -17.70 2.58
C GLY A 159 24.79 -18.06 2.43
N LYS A 160 24.23 -18.90 3.31
CA LYS A 160 22.82 -19.28 3.24
C LYS A 160 21.95 -18.18 3.83
N ARG A 161 20.93 -17.77 3.05
CA ARG A 161 19.88 -16.84 3.50
C ARG A 161 18.85 -17.55 4.38
N ILE A 162 18.29 -16.81 5.34
CA ILE A 162 17.17 -17.29 6.16
C ILE A 162 15.97 -17.45 5.24
N ARG A 163 15.22 -18.54 5.45
CA ARG A 163 13.98 -18.84 4.73
C ARG A 163 12.95 -19.39 5.70
N TYR A 164 11.68 -19.33 5.31
CA TYR A 164 10.64 -20.05 6.03
C TYR A 164 10.92 -21.55 5.98
N ALA A 165 10.69 -22.23 7.10
CA ALA A 165 10.83 -23.68 7.20
C ALA A 165 9.57 -24.40 6.70
#